data_AF-A0A2K3JPD0-F1
#
_entry.id   AF-A0A2K3JPD0-F1
#
_cell.length_a   1.000
_cell.length_b   1.000
_cell.length_c   1.000
_cell.angle_alpha   90.00
_cell.angle_beta   90.00
_cell.angle_gamma   90.00
#
_symmetry.space_group_name_H-M   'P 1'
#
loop_
_entity.id
_entity.type
_entity.pdbx_description
1 polymer ?
#
loop_
_entity_poly.entity_id
_entity_poly.type
_entity_poly.pdbx_seq_one_letter_code
_entity_poly.pdbx_strand_id
1 'polypeptide(L)' 'VEGEATARAIRLADFVNTPLYVVHVMSIDAMEEVAKARKAGQRVIGEPVVSGLALDESWLWHPDFDTAAKQVPSLVDCF' A
#
# COMPACT_ATOMS: atom_id res chain seq x y z
N VAL A 1 -4.86 2.45 7.31
CA VAL A 1 -6.10 1.69 6.96
C VAL A 1 -5.92 0.81 5.72
N GLU A 2 -4.84 1.01 4.98
CA GLU A 2 -4.51 0.29 3.73
C GLU A 2 -4.57 -1.25 3.81
N GLY A 3 -4.08 -1.86 4.89
CA GLY A 3 -4.10 -3.32 5.06
C GLY A 3 -5.51 -3.92 5.09
N GLU A 4 -6.47 -3.27 5.76
CA GLU A 4 -7.87 -3.73 5.81
C GLU A 4 -8.54 -3.63 4.44
N ALA A 5 -8.33 -2.50 3.76
CA ALA A 5 -8.86 -2.28 2.42
C ALA A 5 -8.30 -3.31 1.43
N THR A 6 -6.99 -3.61 1.51
CA THR A 6 -6.32 -4.61 0.69
C THR A 6 -6.87 -6.01 0.97
N ALA A 7 -7.00 -6.40 2.25
CA ALA A 7 -7.58 -7.70 2.62
C ALA A 7 -9.03 -7.85 2.11
N ARG A 8 -9.83 -6.78 2.21
CA ARG A 8 -11.21 -6.79 1.73
C ARG A 8 -11.29 -6.90 0.20
N ALA A 9 -10.45 -6.17 -0.52
CA ALA A 9 -10.37 -6.25 -1.98
C ALA A 9 -9.94 -7.65 -2.45
N ILE A 10 -8.94 -8.23 -1.80
CA ILE A 10 -8.48 -9.60 -2.07
C ILE A 10 -9.61 -10.62 -1.89
N ARG A 11 -10.37 -10.55 -0.78
CA ARG A 11 -11.50 -11.47 -0.55
C ARG A 11 -12.60 -11.32 -1.60
N LEU A 12 -12.90 -10.09 -2.02
CA LEU A 12 -13.88 -9.84 -3.07
C LEU A 12 -13.42 -10.42 -4.41
N ALA A 13 -12.15 -10.20 -4.78
CA ALA A 13 -11.57 -10.75 -6.01
C ALA A 13 -11.54 -12.28 -6.02
N ASP A 14 -11.31 -12.90 -4.86
CA ASP A 14 -11.39 -14.36 -4.69
C ASP A 14 -12.82 -14.86 -4.94
N PHE A 15 -13.81 -14.19 -4.32
CA PHE A 15 -15.22 -14.52 -4.47
C PHE A 15 -15.70 -14.45 -5.92
N VAL A 16 -15.25 -13.45 -6.70
CA VAL A 16 -15.59 -13.33 -8.13
C VAL A 16 -14.63 -14.09 -9.06
N ASN A 17 -13.61 -14.76 -8.52
CA ASN A 17 -12.57 -15.48 -9.25
C ASN A 17 -11.88 -14.65 -10.35
N THR A 18 -11.67 -13.36 -10.11
CA THR A 18 -10.97 -12.47 -11.03
C THR A 18 -9.58 -12.11 -10.50
N PRO A 19 -8.60 -11.90 -11.39
CA PRO A 19 -7.31 -11.38 -10.97
C PRO A 19 -7.45 -9.96 -10.38
N LEU A 20 -6.61 -9.63 -9.39
CA LEU A 20 -6.60 -8.33 -8.72
C LEU A 20 -5.23 -7.66 -8.83
N TYR A 21 -5.23 -6.37 -9.11
CA TYR A 21 -4.04 -5.53 -9.11
C TYR A 21 -4.20 -4.42 -8.08
N VAL A 22 -3.34 -4.41 -7.07
CA VAL A 22 -3.33 -3.41 -6.00
C VAL A 22 -2.24 -2.40 -6.31
N VAL A 23 -2.65 -1.18 -6.63
CA VAL A 23 -1.74 -0.06 -6.91
C VAL A 23 -1.26 0.59 -5.62
N HIS A 24 -0.08 1.19 -5.67
CA HIS A 24 0.47 2.03 -4.61
C HIS A 24 0.49 1.35 -3.23
N VAL A 25 1.08 0.15 -3.16
CA VAL A 25 1.27 -0.56 -1.89
C VAL A 25 2.36 0.13 -1.09
N MET A 26 1.99 0.76 0.02
CA MET A 26 2.86 1.61 0.83
C MET A 26 3.07 1.06 2.25
N SER A 27 2.12 0.27 2.76
CA SER A 27 2.20 -0.36 4.07
C SER A 27 2.73 -1.80 4.02
N ILE A 28 3.48 -2.17 5.05
CA ILE A 28 3.93 -3.54 5.30
C ILE A 28 2.73 -4.47 5.44
N ASP A 29 1.67 -4.04 6.13
CA ASP A 29 0.46 -4.85 6.34
C ASP A 29 -0.23 -5.18 5.01
N ALA A 30 -0.35 -4.19 4.11
CA ALA A 30 -0.94 -4.39 2.79
C ALA A 30 -0.09 -5.36 1.94
N MET A 31 1.24 -5.22 2.00
CA MET A 31 2.16 -6.15 1.32
C MET A 31 2.07 -7.57 1.88
N GLU A 32 1.92 -7.74 3.20
CA GLU A 32 1.72 -9.05 3.82
C GLU A 32 0.43 -9.72 3.34
N GLU A 33 -0.67 -8.99 3.24
CA GLU A 33 -1.94 -9.54 2.75
C GLU A 33 -1.84 -9.98 1.28
N VAL A 34 -1.18 -9.19 0.43
CA VAL A 34 -0.87 -9.59 -0.95
C VAL A 34 0.01 -10.84 -0.99
N ALA A 35 1.04 -10.91 -0.14
CA ALA A 35 1.93 -12.07 -0.08
C ALA A 35 1.20 -13.33 0.40
N LYS A 36 0.30 -13.23 1.40
CA LYS A 36 -0.55 -14.33 1.88
C LYS A 36 -1.48 -14.83 0.77
N ALA A 37 -2.16 -13.92 0.07
CA ALA A 37 -3.06 -14.26 -1.04
C ALA A 37 -2.32 -14.95 -2.20
N ARG A 38 -1.13 -14.44 -2.57
CA ARG A 38 -0.29 -15.07 -3.59
C ARG A 38 0.19 -16.47 -3.17
N LYS A 39 0.57 -16.67 -1.90
CA LYS A 39 0.94 -17.99 -1.37
C LYS A 39 -0.23 -18.97 -1.38
N ALA A 40 -1.45 -18.49 -1.19
CA ALA A 40 -2.68 -19.29 -1.31
C ALA A 40 -3.05 -19.63 -2.77
N GLY A 41 -2.29 -19.15 -3.76
CA GLY A 41 -2.53 -19.40 -5.18
C GLY A 41 -3.47 -18.40 -5.86
N GLN A 42 -3.90 -17.36 -5.16
CA GLN A 42 -4.75 -16.32 -5.72
C GLN A 42 -3.96 -15.44 -6.69
N ARG A 43 -4.62 -15.03 -7.78
CA ARG A 43 -4.03 -14.15 -8.82
C ARG A 43 -4.07 -12.69 -8.40
N VAL A 44 -3.23 -12.33 -7.42
CA VAL A 44 -3.09 -10.95 -6.92
C VAL A 44 -1.68 -10.43 -7.19
N ILE A 45 -1.57 -9.18 -7.64
CA ILE A 45 -0.30 -8.47 -7.82
C ILE A 45 -0.38 -7.15 -7.05
N GLY A 46 0.67 -6.80 -6.32
CA GLY A 46 0.81 -5.50 -5.66
C GLY A 46 1.94 -4.70 -6.31
N GLU A 47 1.70 -3.43 -6.59
CA GLU A 47 2.68 -2.47 -7.10
C GLU A 47 3.18 -1.59 -5.95
N PRO A 48 4.41 -1.79 -5.45
CA PRO A 48 5.00 -0.89 -4.48
C PRO A 48 5.43 0.41 -5.16
N VAL A 49 5.29 1.53 -4.46
CA VAL A 49 5.77 2.84 -4.94
C VAL A 49 7.12 3.16 -4.33
N VAL A 50 7.97 3.83 -5.12
CA VAL A 50 9.36 4.17 -4.74
C VAL A 50 9.41 5.02 -3.47
N SER A 51 8.44 5.92 -3.24
CA SER A 51 8.39 6.70 -2.01
C SER A 51 8.23 5.82 -0.76
N GLY A 52 7.43 4.75 -0.82
CA GLY A 52 7.29 3.80 0.30
C GLY A 52 8.53 2.92 0.53
N LEU A 53 9.46 2.87 -0.45
CA LEU A 53 10.73 2.16 -0.31
C LEU A 53 11.87 3.07 0.16
N ALA A 54 11.82 4.35 -0.20
CA ALA A 54 12.94 5.29 -0.03
C ALA A 54 12.70 6.36 1.04
N LEU A 55 11.45 6.65 1.39
CA LEU A 55 11.06 7.71 2.30
C LEU A 55 10.30 7.13 3.49
N ASP A 56 10.41 7.81 4.62
CA ASP A 56 9.68 7.51 5.85
C ASP A 56 8.83 8.72 6.28
N GLU A 57 7.97 8.51 7.27
CA GLU A 57 7.07 9.55 7.80
C GLU A 57 7.81 10.71 8.48
N SER A 58 9.12 10.57 8.77
CA SER A 58 9.93 11.62 9.41
C SER A 58 9.92 12.93 8.62
N TRP A 59 9.79 12.84 7.29
CA TRP A 59 9.71 13.98 6.38
C TRP A 59 8.44 14.83 6.56
N LEU A 60 7.35 14.24 7.07
CA LEU A 60 6.13 14.98 7.40
C LEU A 60 6.31 15.85 8.65
N TRP A 61 7.27 15.51 9.51
CA TRP A 61 7.58 16.23 10.76
C TRP A 61 8.70 17.27 10.61
N HIS A 62 9.06 17.62 9.37
CA HIS A 62 10.09 18.61 9.10
C HIS A 62 9.69 19.99 9.67
N PRO A 63 10.60 20.73 10.33
CA PRO A 63 10.28 22.02 10.97
C PRO A 63 9.87 23.12 9.97
N ASP A 64 10.28 22.99 8.71
CA ASP A 64 9.82 23.85 7.63
C ASP A 64 8.56 23.26 6.96
N PHE A 65 7.46 24.03 7.00
CA PHE A 65 6.15 23.64 6.49
C PHE A 65 6.16 23.38 4.98
N ASP A 66 6.87 24.20 4.19
CA ASP A 66 6.92 24.04 2.73
C ASP A 66 7.61 22.72 2.33
N THR A 67 8.61 22.32 3.10
CA THR A 67 9.29 21.03 2.91
C THR A 67 8.39 19.86 3.31
N ALA A 68 7.68 19.96 4.44
CA ALA A 68 6.73 18.92 4.87
C ALA A 68 5.55 18.76 3.89
N ALA A 69 4.97 19.87 3.43
CA ALA A 69 3.80 19.88 2.53
C ALA A 69 4.09 19.21 1.17
N LYS A 70 5.33 19.30 0.66
CA LYS A 70 5.73 18.65 -0.60
C LYS A 70 5.71 17.13 -0.53
N GLN A 71 5.89 16.56 0.66
CA GLN A 71 6.00 15.12 0.87
C GLN A 71 4.64 14.46 1.13
N VAL A 72 3.58 15.27 1.32
CA VAL A 72 2.22 14.80 1.56
C VAL A 72 1.70 13.89 0.44
N PRO A 73 1.76 14.24 -0.86
CA PRO A 73 1.23 13.37 -1.92
C PRO A 73 1.96 12.03 -2.02
N SER A 74 3.23 11.99 -1.63
CA SER A 74 4.09 10.80 -1.71
C SER A 74 4.05 9.91 -0.46
N LEU A 75 3.53 10.41 0.67
CA LEU A 75 3.49 9.72 1.97
C LEU A 75 2.07 9.58 2.55
N VAL A 76 1.04 10.15 1.91
CA VAL A 76 -0.35 10.12 2.40
C VAL A 76 -0.90 8.70 2.51
N ASP A 77 -0.45 7.78 1.65
CA ASP A 77 -0.90 6.39 1.67
C ASP A 77 -0.23 5.54 2.77
N CYS A 78 0.72 6.09 3.54
CA CYS A 78 1.28 5.37 4.70
C CYS A 78 0.32 5.22 5.89
N PHE A 79 -0.86 5.87 5.88
CA PHE A 79 -1.79 5.92 7.03
C PHE A 79 -2.93 4.88 7.02
#